data_AF-A0A536EDX9-F1
#
_entry.id   AF-A0A536EDX9-F1
#
_cell.length_a   1.000
_cell.length_b   1.000
_cell.length_c   1.000
_cell.angle_alpha   90.00
_cell.angle_beta   90.00
_cell.angle_gamma   90.00
#
_symmetry.space_group_name_H-M   'P 1'
#
loop_
_entity.id
_entity.type
_entity.pdbx_description
1 polymer ?
#
loop_
_entity_poly.entity_id
_entity_poly.type
_entity_poly.pdbx_seq_one_letter_code
_entity_poly.pdbx_strand_id
1 'polypeptide(L)'
;MNRRAVLTLASQWLVAALLALTLAAFFFFLTAFQVSSDGTAHRILRRGVAITTDIDAILPQVTTDLHAAAQTSDQDSVRVPNFPVPVEIPKEEAAHIEGEELRQRLLDKSADRIYDDGMSTWAQSDTASSQNIARFSTAGGLNRAFGLVTEKWNTVYLIATALFGFLSLVLAALLWLNLKSYLRLLALGAATATAAVISLAGAVAVRFALRTAETGADPFEKDLLDLGVDTVWLFIRNYLILSLLGFAVLAVAAFFAWWDSRRAEQPAVRPIEPAA
;
A
#
# COMPACT_ATOMS: atom_id res chain seq x y z
N MET A 1 14.39 -36.33 26.15
CA MET A 1 13.51 -35.15 26.03
C MET A 1 12.06 -35.62 25.98
N ASN A 2 11.18 -35.13 26.85
CA ASN A 2 9.83 -35.68 27.04
C ASN A 2 8.92 -35.33 25.85
N ARG A 3 8.11 -36.27 25.31
CA ARG A 3 7.25 -36.07 24.12
C ARG A 3 6.35 -34.82 24.21
N ARG A 4 5.87 -34.51 25.43
CA ARG A 4 5.07 -33.32 25.74
C ARG A 4 5.85 -32.00 25.56
N ALA A 5 7.13 -31.98 25.93
CA ALA A 5 7.99 -30.79 25.81
C ALA A 5 8.28 -30.45 24.34
N VAL A 6 8.44 -31.47 23.48
CA VAL A 6 8.62 -31.28 22.04
C VAL A 6 7.36 -30.70 21.39
N LEU A 7 6.18 -31.21 21.76
CA LEU A 7 4.90 -30.73 21.25
C LEU A 7 4.60 -29.27 21.65
N THR A 8 4.91 -28.89 22.89
CA THR A 8 4.74 -27.50 23.34
C THR A 8 5.67 -26.54 22.62
N LEU A 9 6.93 -26.95 22.39
CA LEU A 9 7.89 -26.12 21.67
C LEU A 9 7.45 -25.93 20.20
N ALA A 10 7.07 -27.02 19.54
CA ALA A 10 6.60 -26.99 18.15
C ALA A 10 5.35 -26.11 17.98
N SER A 11 4.41 -26.19 18.93
CA SER A 11 3.22 -25.33 18.94
C SER A 11 3.56 -23.85 19.11
N GLN A 12 4.50 -23.51 19.99
CA GLN A 12 4.95 -22.11 20.19
C GLN A 12 5.62 -21.54 18.93
N TRP A 13 6.48 -22.31 18.26
CA TRP A 13 7.10 -21.91 16.99
C TRP A 13 6.07 -21.74 15.88
N LEU A 14 5.08 -22.63 15.80
CA LEU A 14 3.98 -22.51 14.84
C LEU A 14 3.17 -21.22 15.08
N VAL A 15 2.83 -20.92 16.33
CA VAL A 15 2.11 -19.69 16.70
C VAL A 15 2.93 -18.45 16.34
N ALA A 16 4.24 -18.46 16.61
CA ALA A 16 5.13 -17.34 16.27
C ALA A 16 5.26 -17.15 14.74
N ALA A 17 5.34 -18.25 13.97
CA ALA A 17 5.38 -18.18 12.51
C ALA A 17 4.07 -17.67 11.92
N LEU A 18 2.93 -18.17 12.42
CA LEU A 18 1.61 -17.66 12.04
C LEU A 18 1.46 -16.18 12.40
N LEU A 19 1.91 -15.77 13.58
CA LEU A 19 1.92 -14.37 14.00
C LEU A 19 2.71 -13.52 12.99
N ALA A 20 3.93 -13.92 12.63
CA ALA A 20 4.74 -13.20 11.66
C ALA A 20 4.05 -13.07 10.28
N LEU A 21 3.42 -14.15 9.79
CA LEU A 21 2.67 -14.13 8.53
C LEU A 21 1.45 -13.20 8.60
N THR A 22 0.68 -13.27 9.69
CA THR A 22 -0.49 -12.41 9.88
C THR A 22 -0.12 -10.94 10.05
N LEU A 23 1.02 -10.64 10.71
CA LEU A 23 1.57 -9.30 10.80
C LEU A 23 2.03 -8.78 9.43
N ALA A 24 2.70 -9.61 8.63
CA ALA A 24 3.11 -9.23 7.28
C ALA A 24 1.90 -8.90 6.40
N ALA A 25 0.84 -9.72 6.47
CA ALA A 25 -0.43 -9.45 5.80
C ALA A 25 -1.10 -8.16 6.33
N PHE A 26 -1.14 -7.97 7.65
CA PHE A 26 -1.66 -6.76 8.28
C PHE A 26 -0.93 -5.50 7.80
N PHE A 27 0.42 -5.52 7.78
CA PHE A 27 1.23 -4.39 7.30
C PHE A 27 0.98 -4.09 5.82
N PHE A 28 0.82 -5.14 5.00
CA PHE A 28 0.48 -5.02 3.60
C PHE A 28 -0.86 -4.34 3.40
N PHE A 29 -1.93 -4.85 4.03
CA PHE A 29 -3.27 -4.28 3.88
C PHE A 29 -3.36 -2.87 4.47
N LEU A 30 -2.70 -2.61 5.61
CA LEU A 30 -2.64 -1.27 6.19
C LEU A 30 -1.99 -0.26 5.23
N THR A 31 -0.90 -0.66 4.56
CA THR A 31 -0.25 0.22 3.59
C THR A 31 -1.09 0.37 2.32
N ALA A 32 -1.71 -0.70 1.83
CA ALA A 32 -2.63 -0.63 0.68
C ALA A 32 -3.84 0.28 0.97
N PHE A 33 -4.36 0.24 2.20
CA PHE A 33 -5.39 1.16 2.68
C PHE A 33 -4.90 2.62 2.65
N GLN A 34 -3.66 2.89 3.07
CA GLN A 34 -3.09 4.24 3.00
C GLN A 34 -2.88 4.71 1.55
N VAL A 35 -2.41 3.85 0.65
CA VAL A 35 -2.25 4.18 -0.78
C VAL A 35 -3.59 4.51 -1.43
N SER A 36 -4.64 3.75 -1.10
CA SER A 36 -5.99 3.94 -1.63
C SER A 36 -6.81 5.00 -0.87
N SER A 37 -6.19 5.69 0.10
CA SER A 37 -6.84 6.81 0.77
C SER A 37 -7.05 7.97 -0.20
N ASP A 38 -8.18 8.64 -0.06
CA ASP A 38 -8.66 9.71 -0.94
C ASP A 38 -7.54 10.60 -1.52
N GLY A 39 -6.81 11.34 -0.69
CA GLY A 39 -5.79 12.26 -1.18
C GLY A 39 -4.58 11.61 -1.88
N THR A 40 -4.17 10.40 -1.48
CA THR A 40 -3.04 9.70 -2.11
C THR A 40 -3.47 9.04 -3.41
N ALA A 41 -4.66 8.44 -3.41
CA ALA A 41 -5.28 7.83 -4.57
C ALA A 41 -5.47 8.86 -5.68
N HIS A 42 -6.11 9.99 -5.40
CA HIS A 42 -6.32 11.06 -6.39
C HIS A 42 -5.00 11.58 -6.96
N ARG A 43 -3.94 11.72 -6.14
CA ARG A 43 -2.61 12.11 -6.65
C ARG A 43 -2.03 11.10 -7.63
N ILE A 44 -2.12 9.80 -7.32
CA ILE A 44 -1.65 8.72 -8.19
C ILE A 44 -2.47 8.68 -9.48
N LEU A 45 -3.80 8.77 -9.36
CA LEU A 45 -4.73 8.73 -10.49
C LEU A 45 -4.55 9.96 -11.40
N ARG A 46 -4.45 11.18 -10.85
CA ARG A 46 -4.18 12.41 -11.63
C ARG A 46 -2.90 12.27 -12.46
N ARG A 47 -1.82 11.79 -11.85
CA ARG A 47 -0.54 11.57 -12.57
C ARG A 47 -0.69 10.46 -13.61
N GLY A 48 -1.40 9.38 -13.28
CA GLY A 48 -1.70 8.29 -14.22
C GLY A 48 -2.49 8.76 -15.44
N VAL A 49 -3.56 9.55 -15.24
CA VAL A 49 -4.34 10.16 -16.31
C VAL A 49 -3.46 11.06 -17.16
N ALA A 50 -2.69 11.97 -16.55
CA ALA A 50 -1.81 12.88 -17.28
C ALA A 50 -0.81 12.13 -18.19
N ILE A 51 -0.20 11.04 -17.71
CA ILE A 51 0.73 10.21 -18.49
C ILE A 51 0.00 9.46 -19.62
N THR A 52 -1.21 8.97 -19.37
CA THR A 52 -1.96 8.14 -20.34
C THR A 52 -2.67 8.92 -21.43
N THR A 53 -3.07 10.16 -21.16
CA THR A 53 -3.78 10.99 -22.15
C THR A 53 -2.86 11.96 -22.88
N ASP A 54 -1.61 12.13 -22.44
CA ASP A 54 -0.71 13.20 -22.87
C ASP A 54 -1.46 14.55 -22.90
N ILE A 55 -2.04 14.90 -21.75
CA ILE A 55 -3.06 15.98 -21.67
C ILE A 55 -2.55 17.29 -22.26
N ASP A 56 -1.26 17.58 -22.09
CA ASP A 56 -0.65 18.83 -22.53
C ASP A 56 -0.61 18.93 -24.07
N ALA A 57 -0.54 17.81 -24.79
CA ALA A 57 -0.58 17.78 -26.24
C ALA A 57 -2.00 17.97 -26.80
N ILE A 58 -3.02 17.45 -26.11
CA ILE A 58 -4.42 17.48 -26.58
C ILE A 58 -5.22 18.68 -26.05
N LEU A 59 -4.71 19.38 -25.03
CA LEU A 59 -5.42 20.47 -24.33
C LEU A 59 -5.93 21.57 -25.26
N PRO A 60 -5.19 22.08 -26.27
CA PRO A 60 -5.70 23.13 -27.15
C PRO A 60 -6.91 22.67 -27.98
N GLN A 61 -6.91 21.42 -28.44
CA GLN A 61 -8.02 20.84 -29.17
C GLN A 61 -9.23 20.62 -28.27
N VAL A 62 -9.01 20.04 -27.08
CA VAL A 62 -10.07 19.80 -26.09
C VAL A 62 -10.73 21.11 -25.65
N THR A 63 -9.96 22.19 -25.50
CA THR A 63 -10.50 23.53 -25.17
C THR A 63 -11.45 24.02 -26.26
N THR A 64 -11.02 23.94 -27.51
CA THR A 64 -11.81 24.38 -28.68
C THR A 64 -13.12 23.58 -28.79
N ASP A 65 -13.03 22.26 -28.65
CA ASP A 65 -14.18 21.36 -28.73
C ASP A 65 -15.15 21.59 -27.56
N LEU A 66 -14.63 21.81 -26.34
CA LEU A 66 -15.42 22.08 -25.15
C LEU A 66 -16.19 23.40 -25.27
N HIS A 67 -15.55 24.47 -25.73
CA HIS A 67 -16.18 25.77 -25.94
C HIS A 67 -17.28 25.68 -27.01
N ALA A 68 -17.01 24.99 -28.12
CA ALA A 68 -18.02 24.76 -29.16
C ALA A 68 -19.22 23.97 -28.63
N ALA A 69 -18.98 22.93 -27.83
CA ALA A 69 -20.03 22.14 -27.18
C ALA A 69 -20.82 22.95 -26.14
N ALA A 70 -20.17 23.84 -25.40
CA ALA A 70 -20.84 24.74 -24.45
C ALA A 70 -21.78 25.74 -25.14
N GLN A 71 -21.44 26.19 -26.35
CA GLN A 71 -22.30 27.10 -27.12
C GLN A 71 -23.53 26.42 -27.72
N THR A 72 -23.45 25.12 -28.02
CA THR A 72 -24.51 24.36 -28.68
C THR A 72 -25.36 23.52 -27.74
N SER A 73 -24.88 23.24 -26.52
CA SER A 73 -25.61 22.44 -25.54
C SER A 73 -26.70 23.25 -24.83
N ASP A 74 -27.90 22.68 -24.73
CA ASP A 74 -28.99 23.20 -23.89
C ASP A 74 -28.94 22.67 -22.44
N GLN A 75 -27.96 21.81 -22.12
CA GLN A 75 -27.81 21.21 -20.79
C GLN A 75 -26.94 22.07 -19.86
N ASP A 76 -27.21 21.98 -18.56
CA ASP A 76 -26.46 22.70 -17.51
C ASP A 76 -25.00 22.22 -17.37
N SER A 77 -24.72 21.00 -17.84
CA SER A 77 -23.39 20.40 -17.87
C SER A 77 -23.03 19.93 -19.27
N VAL A 78 -21.77 20.13 -19.65
CA VAL A 78 -21.21 19.74 -20.95
C VAL A 78 -20.23 18.61 -20.71
N ARG A 79 -20.44 17.48 -21.39
CA ARG A 79 -19.44 16.41 -21.43
C ARG A 79 -18.29 16.83 -22.32
N VAL A 80 -17.06 16.71 -21.81
CA VAL A 80 -15.84 17.06 -22.54
C VAL A 80 -15.72 16.16 -23.77
N PRO A 81 -15.78 16.72 -24.99
CA PRO A 81 -15.69 15.92 -26.21
C PRO A 81 -14.29 15.31 -26.39
N ASN A 82 -14.22 14.16 -27.04
CA ASN A 82 -12.96 13.49 -27.44
C ASN A 82 -11.96 13.22 -26.30
N PHE A 83 -12.41 13.30 -25.04
CA PHE A 83 -11.58 12.98 -23.89
C PHE A 83 -11.81 11.51 -23.46
N PRO A 84 -10.74 10.73 -23.19
CA PRO A 84 -10.86 9.28 -22.92
C PRO A 84 -11.73 8.92 -21.72
N VAL A 85 -11.79 9.81 -20.71
CA VAL A 85 -12.62 9.66 -19.52
C VAL A 85 -13.85 10.56 -19.63
N PRO A 86 -15.07 10.07 -19.36
CA PRO A 86 -16.26 10.91 -19.39
C PRO A 86 -16.21 11.95 -18.25
N VAL A 87 -15.79 13.17 -18.59
CA VAL A 87 -15.75 14.32 -17.66
C VAL A 87 -16.89 15.27 -18.02
N GLU A 88 -17.62 15.73 -17.00
CA GLU A 88 -18.68 16.73 -17.12
C GLU A 88 -18.23 18.02 -16.45
N ILE A 89 -18.36 19.14 -17.18
CA ILE A 89 -18.03 20.49 -16.71
C ILE A 89 -19.29 21.35 -16.82
N PRO A 90 -19.65 22.15 -15.79
CA PRO A 90 -20.78 23.07 -15.88
C PRO A 90 -20.67 23.97 -17.11
N LYS A 91 -21.78 24.22 -17.81
CA LYS A 91 -21.79 24.97 -19.08
C LYS A 91 -21.16 26.36 -18.96
N GLU A 92 -21.47 27.07 -17.88
CA GLU A 92 -20.93 28.40 -17.59
C GLU A 92 -19.40 28.40 -17.45
N GLU A 93 -18.86 27.35 -16.83
CA GLU A 93 -17.44 27.15 -16.67
C GLU A 93 -16.79 26.67 -17.98
N ALA A 94 -17.43 25.71 -18.66
CA ALA A 94 -16.98 25.15 -19.94
C ALA A 94 -16.85 26.19 -21.05
N ALA A 95 -17.60 27.30 -20.98
CA ALA A 95 -17.53 28.39 -21.96
C ALA A 95 -16.29 29.28 -21.82
N HIS A 96 -15.59 29.22 -20.68
CA HIS A 96 -14.55 30.20 -20.32
C HIS A 96 -13.27 29.57 -19.76
N ILE A 97 -13.32 28.33 -19.28
CA ILE A 97 -12.17 27.64 -18.72
C ILE A 97 -11.15 27.32 -19.81
N GLU A 98 -9.87 27.60 -19.55
CA GLU A 98 -8.77 27.44 -20.50
C GLU A 98 -7.47 27.08 -19.79
N GLY A 99 -6.47 26.65 -20.58
CA GLY A 99 -5.08 26.48 -20.13
C GLY A 99 -4.93 25.59 -18.90
N GLU A 100 -4.13 26.04 -17.92
CA GLU A 100 -3.82 25.26 -16.72
C GLU A 100 -5.06 24.98 -15.86
N GLU A 101 -6.06 25.87 -15.85
CA GLU A 101 -7.28 25.67 -15.07
C GLU A 101 -8.12 24.52 -15.66
N LEU A 102 -8.28 24.50 -16.98
CA LEU A 102 -8.95 23.38 -17.67
C LEU A 102 -8.18 22.08 -17.46
N ARG A 103 -6.85 22.12 -17.59
CA ARG A 103 -5.99 20.96 -17.36
C ARG A 103 -6.20 20.38 -15.96
N GLN A 104 -6.14 21.22 -14.92
CA GLN A 104 -6.36 20.77 -13.54
C GLN A 104 -7.76 20.19 -13.36
N ARG A 105 -8.78 20.87 -13.89
CA ARG A 105 -10.18 20.41 -13.78
C ARG A 105 -10.40 19.07 -14.45
N LEU A 106 -9.84 18.84 -15.64
CA LEU A 106 -9.91 17.56 -16.34
C LEU A 106 -9.23 16.46 -15.54
N LEU A 107 -8.02 16.71 -15.02
CA LEU A 107 -7.30 15.72 -14.22
C LEU A 107 -8.03 15.39 -12.91
N ASP A 108 -8.55 16.39 -12.22
CA ASP A 108 -9.31 16.21 -10.98
C ASP A 108 -10.58 15.40 -11.22
N LYS A 109 -11.43 15.83 -12.15
CA LYS A 109 -12.68 15.12 -12.47
C LYS A 109 -12.43 13.69 -13.00
N SER A 110 -11.35 13.49 -13.73
CA SER A 110 -10.97 12.15 -14.20
C SER A 110 -10.52 11.26 -13.05
N ALA A 111 -9.73 11.79 -12.12
CA ALA A 111 -9.30 11.06 -10.94
C ALA A 111 -10.48 10.69 -10.05
N ASP A 112 -11.41 11.63 -9.79
CA ASP A 112 -12.65 11.38 -9.05
C ASP A 112 -13.43 10.21 -9.69
N ARG A 113 -13.66 10.29 -11.00
CA ARG A 113 -14.41 9.26 -11.75
C ARG A 113 -13.73 7.90 -11.67
N ILE A 114 -12.40 7.85 -11.82
CA ILE A 114 -11.65 6.58 -11.74
C ILE A 114 -11.63 6.05 -10.31
N TYR A 115 -11.60 6.92 -9.30
CA TYR A 115 -11.61 6.52 -7.89
C TYR A 115 -12.94 5.89 -7.49
N ASP A 116 -14.05 6.48 -7.92
CA ASP A 116 -15.42 6.06 -7.59
C ASP A 116 -15.85 4.84 -8.43
N ASP A 117 -15.73 4.95 -9.75
CA ASP A 117 -16.29 3.98 -10.71
C ASP A 117 -15.25 2.96 -11.22
N GLY A 118 -13.98 3.13 -10.88
CA GLY A 118 -12.87 2.31 -11.36
C GLY A 118 -12.54 2.51 -12.84
N MET A 119 -11.70 1.61 -13.37
CA MET A 119 -11.21 1.68 -14.76
C MET A 119 -12.27 1.35 -15.82
N SER A 120 -13.48 0.91 -15.45
CA SER A 120 -14.60 0.75 -16.38
C SER A 120 -15.06 2.06 -17.01
N THR A 121 -14.71 3.20 -16.41
CA THR A 121 -14.94 4.55 -16.97
C THR A 121 -14.24 4.77 -18.30
N TRP A 122 -13.05 4.19 -18.49
CA TRP A 122 -12.30 4.24 -19.74
C TRP A 122 -12.96 3.44 -20.86
N ALA A 123 -13.71 2.38 -20.51
CA ALA A 123 -14.42 1.56 -21.50
C ALA A 123 -15.72 2.21 -22.00
N GLN A 124 -16.21 3.27 -21.34
CA GLN A 124 -17.44 3.96 -21.74
C GLN A 124 -17.23 4.96 -22.88
N SER A 125 -15.99 5.30 -23.25
CA SER A 125 -15.70 6.12 -24.42
C SER A 125 -15.77 5.33 -25.74
N ASP A 126 -15.71 3.99 -25.68
CA ASP A 126 -15.74 3.14 -26.88
C ASP A 126 -16.66 1.92 -26.69
N THR A 127 -17.96 2.10 -26.93
CA THR A 127 -19.00 1.05 -26.84
C THR A 127 -18.75 -0.16 -27.77
N ALA A 128 -17.79 -0.07 -28.70
CA ALA A 128 -17.53 -1.08 -29.72
C ALA A 128 -16.33 -2.00 -29.41
N SER A 129 -15.51 -1.71 -28.39
CA SER A 129 -14.28 -2.46 -28.16
C SER A 129 -14.16 -2.97 -26.72
N SER A 130 -14.75 -4.14 -26.46
CA SER A 130 -14.34 -4.98 -25.33
C SER A 130 -12.93 -5.53 -25.61
N GLN A 131 -11.91 -4.67 -25.59
CA GLN A 131 -10.54 -5.07 -25.84
C GLN A 131 -10.10 -5.99 -24.70
N ASN A 132 -9.76 -7.22 -25.07
CA ASN A 132 -9.31 -8.26 -24.16
C ASN A 132 -7.86 -7.92 -23.77
N ILE A 133 -7.68 -7.03 -22.79
CA ILE A 133 -6.36 -6.57 -22.36
C ILE A 133 -5.60 -7.76 -21.76
N ALA A 134 -4.52 -8.18 -22.42
CA ALA A 134 -3.69 -9.29 -21.96
C ALA A 134 -3.17 -9.04 -20.53
N ARG A 135 -3.28 -10.03 -19.64
CA ARG A 135 -2.95 -9.90 -18.19
C ARG A 135 -1.51 -9.53 -17.88
N PHE A 136 -0.60 -9.66 -18.84
CA PHE A 136 0.84 -9.43 -18.72
C PHE A 136 1.35 -8.32 -19.66
N SER A 137 0.48 -7.49 -20.23
CA SER A 137 0.90 -6.27 -20.95
C SER A 137 0.96 -5.06 -20.01
N THR A 138 1.70 -4.03 -20.41
CA THR A 138 1.82 -2.76 -19.66
C THR A 138 0.44 -2.13 -19.41
N ALA A 139 -0.44 -2.16 -20.41
CA ALA A 139 -1.84 -1.73 -20.29
C ALA A 139 -2.66 -2.59 -19.29
N GLY A 140 -2.44 -3.91 -19.24
CA GLY A 140 -3.10 -4.80 -18.28
C GLY A 140 -2.59 -4.61 -16.85
N GLY A 141 -1.30 -4.29 -16.70
CA GLY A 141 -0.68 -3.87 -15.44
C GLY A 141 -1.29 -2.58 -14.90
N LEU A 142 -1.44 -1.56 -15.76
CA LEU A 142 -2.09 -0.30 -15.40
C LEU A 142 -3.54 -0.46 -14.99
N ASN A 143 -4.32 -1.19 -15.79
CA ASN A 143 -5.74 -1.42 -15.49
C ASN A 143 -5.91 -2.08 -14.11
N ARG A 144 -5.03 -3.04 -13.79
CA ARG A 144 -5.02 -3.67 -12.47
C ARG A 144 -4.51 -2.72 -11.38
N ALA A 145 -3.45 -1.95 -11.62
CA ALA A 145 -2.88 -1.03 -10.64
C ALA A 145 -3.88 0.07 -10.25
N PHE A 146 -4.48 0.76 -11.22
CA PHE A 146 -5.50 1.78 -10.96
C PHE A 146 -6.79 1.16 -10.43
N GLY A 147 -7.17 -0.03 -10.90
CA GLY A 147 -8.32 -0.75 -10.36
C GLY A 147 -8.19 -1.11 -8.88
N LEU A 148 -6.98 -1.17 -8.32
CA LEU A 148 -6.73 -1.41 -6.89
C LEU A 148 -6.74 -0.12 -6.05
N VAL A 149 -6.71 1.06 -6.67
CA VAL A 149 -6.67 2.37 -6.03
C VAL A 149 -8.03 3.08 -6.20
N THR A 150 -9.08 2.46 -5.67
CA THR A 150 -10.48 2.92 -5.75
C THR A 150 -11.14 2.87 -4.37
N GLU A 151 -12.25 3.58 -4.19
CA GLU A 151 -13.02 3.60 -2.93
C GLU A 151 -13.44 2.18 -2.49
N LYS A 152 -13.90 1.38 -3.45
CA LYS A 152 -14.29 -0.01 -3.21
C LYS A 152 -13.16 -0.83 -2.60
N TRP A 153 -11.95 -0.73 -3.16
CA TRP A 153 -10.80 -1.46 -2.65
C TRP A 153 -10.27 -0.86 -1.36
N ASN A 154 -10.38 0.45 -1.16
CA ASN A 154 -10.06 1.09 0.11
C ASN A 154 -10.86 0.46 1.27
N THR A 155 -12.16 0.27 1.09
CA THR A 155 -13.02 -0.40 2.08
C THR A 155 -12.60 -1.86 2.31
N VAL A 156 -12.29 -2.60 1.25
CA VAL A 156 -11.82 -3.99 1.36
C VAL A 156 -10.50 -4.07 2.13
N TYR A 157 -9.56 -3.16 1.84
CA TYR A 157 -8.29 -3.09 2.56
C TYR A 157 -8.49 -2.74 4.02
N LEU A 158 -9.40 -1.82 4.35
CA LEU A 158 -9.73 -1.49 5.74
C LEU A 158 -10.25 -2.72 6.50
N ILE A 159 -11.18 -3.47 5.90
CA ILE A 159 -11.72 -4.72 6.49
C ILE A 159 -10.61 -5.75 6.68
N ALA A 160 -9.76 -5.95 5.67
CA ALA A 160 -8.64 -6.88 5.75
C ALA A 160 -7.63 -6.46 6.83
N THR A 161 -7.30 -5.18 6.92
CA THR A 161 -6.46 -4.61 7.99
C THR A 161 -7.06 -4.87 9.36
N ALA A 162 -8.35 -4.65 9.55
CA ALA A 162 -9.01 -4.93 10.82
C ALA A 162 -8.97 -6.43 11.17
N LEU A 163 -9.26 -7.29 10.20
CA LEU A 163 -9.25 -8.75 10.39
C LEU A 163 -7.85 -9.29 10.74
N PHE A 164 -6.84 -8.97 9.94
CA PHE A 164 -5.47 -9.43 10.18
C PHE A 164 -4.85 -8.77 11.42
N GLY A 165 -5.23 -7.52 11.72
CA GLY A 165 -4.85 -6.86 12.96
C GLY A 165 -5.40 -7.58 14.19
N PHE A 166 -6.70 -7.90 14.18
CA PHE A 166 -7.34 -8.68 15.25
C PHE A 166 -6.72 -10.08 15.40
N LEU A 167 -6.52 -10.79 14.29
CA LEU A 167 -5.89 -12.11 14.31
C LEU A 167 -4.46 -12.07 14.87
N SER A 168 -3.68 -11.04 14.50
CA SER A 168 -2.34 -10.82 15.02
C SER A 168 -2.37 -10.57 16.54
N LEU A 169 -3.35 -9.81 17.03
CA LEU A 169 -3.52 -9.59 18.48
C LEU A 169 -3.85 -10.89 19.23
N VAL A 170 -4.75 -11.72 18.68
CA VAL A 170 -5.09 -13.02 19.27
C VAL A 170 -3.86 -13.93 19.32
N LEU A 171 -3.11 -14.02 18.22
CA LEU A 171 -1.89 -14.84 18.16
C LEU A 171 -0.80 -14.30 19.10
N ALA A 172 -0.64 -12.99 19.19
CA ALA A 172 0.28 -12.35 20.13
C ALA A 172 -0.10 -12.66 21.59
N ALA A 173 -1.39 -12.59 21.93
CA ALA A 173 -1.90 -12.95 23.25
C ALA A 173 -1.68 -14.44 23.55
N LEU A 174 -1.96 -15.33 22.61
CA LEU A 174 -1.68 -16.76 22.76
C LEU A 174 -0.19 -17.02 22.99
N LEU A 175 0.69 -16.38 22.22
CA LEU A 175 2.12 -16.51 22.38
C LEU A 175 2.58 -15.97 23.75
N TRP A 176 2.04 -14.83 24.18
CA TRP A 176 2.31 -14.21 25.47
C TRP A 176 1.93 -15.11 26.64
N LEU A 177 0.74 -15.73 26.60
CA LEU A 177 0.25 -16.62 27.64
C LEU A 177 1.04 -17.93 27.73
N ASN A 178 1.59 -18.42 26.61
CA ASN A 178 2.31 -19.70 26.54
C ASN A 178 3.81 -19.58 26.85
N LEU A 179 4.40 -18.39 26.74
CA LEU A 179 5.82 -18.16 27.08
C LEU A 179 5.96 -17.67 28.52
N LYS A 180 7.12 -17.91 29.13
CA LYS A 180 7.48 -17.41 30.48
C LYS A 180 8.58 -16.36 30.38
N SER A 181 8.57 -15.41 31.31
CA SER A 181 9.64 -14.39 31.46
C SER A 181 9.87 -13.53 30.20
N TYR A 182 11.08 -13.02 30.02
CA TYR A 182 11.51 -12.14 28.93
C TYR A 182 11.44 -12.76 27.53
N LEU A 183 11.30 -14.10 27.42
CA LEU A 183 11.07 -14.79 26.15
C LEU A 183 9.79 -14.31 25.44
N ARG A 184 8.81 -13.81 26.19
CA ARG A 184 7.59 -13.21 25.63
C ARG A 184 7.90 -12.03 24.72
N LEU A 185 8.68 -11.08 25.24
CA LEU A 185 9.06 -9.87 24.52
C LEU A 185 10.01 -10.19 23.37
N LEU A 186 10.93 -11.13 23.57
CA LEU A 186 11.84 -11.58 22.52
C LEU A 186 11.08 -12.25 21.36
N ALA A 187 10.13 -13.14 21.65
CA ALA A 187 9.35 -13.82 20.62
C ALA A 187 8.41 -12.88 19.85
N LEU A 188 7.73 -11.94 20.56
CA LEU A 188 6.91 -10.92 19.91
C LEU A 188 7.75 -9.96 19.06
N GLY A 189 8.88 -9.50 19.59
CA GLY A 189 9.82 -8.66 18.86
C GLY A 189 10.37 -9.37 17.63
N ALA A 190 10.72 -10.66 17.76
CA ALA A 190 11.23 -11.48 16.65
C ALA A 190 10.17 -11.64 15.56
N ALA A 191 8.94 -12.04 15.91
CA ALA A 191 7.86 -12.18 14.94
C ALA A 191 7.57 -10.85 14.21
N THR A 192 7.57 -9.73 14.93
CA THR A 192 7.36 -8.39 14.36
C THR A 192 8.50 -7.99 13.43
N ALA A 193 9.75 -8.16 13.86
CA ALA A 193 10.92 -7.85 13.05
C ALA A 193 11.00 -8.73 11.79
N THR A 194 10.74 -10.04 11.92
CA THR A 194 10.69 -10.97 10.79
C THR A 194 9.60 -10.55 9.79
N ALA A 195 8.39 -10.24 10.26
CA ALA A 195 7.32 -9.76 9.40
C ALA A 195 7.73 -8.48 8.65
N ALA A 196 8.25 -7.49 9.37
CA ALA A 196 8.65 -6.21 8.81
C ALA A 196 9.80 -6.35 7.80
N VAL A 197 10.82 -7.17 8.10
CA VAL A 197 11.97 -7.42 7.20
C VAL A 197 11.53 -8.14 5.93
N ILE A 198 10.66 -9.17 6.03
CA ILE A 198 10.15 -9.87 4.85
C ILE A 198 9.32 -8.92 3.98
N SER A 199 8.45 -8.12 4.59
CA SER A 199 7.65 -7.10 3.88
C SER A 199 8.55 -6.05 3.21
N LEU A 200 9.57 -5.55 3.92
CA LEU A 200 10.55 -4.59 3.38
C LEU A 200 11.33 -5.18 2.20
N ALA A 201 11.83 -6.42 2.34
CA ALA A 201 12.52 -7.12 1.27
C ALA A 201 11.63 -7.30 0.04
N GLY A 202 10.36 -7.67 0.24
CA GLY A 202 9.36 -7.74 -0.84
C GLY A 202 9.16 -6.41 -1.55
N ALA A 203 8.99 -5.31 -0.80
CA ALA A 203 8.82 -3.98 -1.39
C ALA A 203 10.07 -3.51 -2.17
N VAL A 204 11.28 -3.76 -1.63
CA VAL A 204 12.54 -3.46 -2.31
C VAL A 204 12.69 -4.30 -3.58
N ALA A 205 12.34 -5.58 -3.53
CA ALA A 205 12.38 -6.47 -4.70
C ALA A 205 11.42 -5.99 -5.81
N VAL A 206 10.20 -5.57 -5.45
CA VAL A 206 9.25 -4.98 -6.41
C VAL A 206 9.82 -3.68 -7.00
N ARG A 207 10.37 -2.79 -6.17
CA ARG A 207 11.02 -1.55 -6.66
C ARG A 207 12.16 -1.85 -7.64
N PHE A 208 13.00 -2.83 -7.32
CA PHE A 208 14.12 -3.23 -8.17
C PHE A 208 13.62 -3.82 -9.50
N ALA A 209 12.56 -4.63 -9.47
CA ALA A 209 11.94 -5.18 -10.67
C ALA A 209 11.40 -4.07 -11.58
N LEU A 210 10.69 -3.07 -11.03
CA LEU A 210 10.20 -1.92 -11.77
C LEU A 210 11.36 -1.09 -12.38
N ARG A 211 12.39 -0.79 -11.58
CA ARG A 211 13.58 -0.06 -12.05
C ARG A 211 14.36 -0.80 -13.12
N THR A 212 14.40 -2.13 -13.05
CA THR A 212 15.06 -2.95 -14.08
C THR A 212 14.27 -2.88 -15.39
N ALA A 213 12.93 -2.94 -15.31
CA ALA A 213 12.05 -2.81 -16.47
C ALA A 213 12.19 -1.44 -17.17
N GLU A 214 12.48 -0.36 -16.44
CA GLU A 214 12.69 0.99 -17.02
C GLU A 214 13.84 1.04 -18.04
N THR A 215 14.84 0.17 -17.94
CA THR A 215 16.10 0.26 -18.72
C THR A 215 15.90 0.00 -20.22
N GLY A 216 14.82 -0.72 -20.59
CA GLY A 216 14.49 -1.05 -21.98
C GLY A 216 13.11 -0.56 -22.42
N ALA A 217 12.44 0.21 -21.56
CA ALA A 217 11.09 0.71 -21.78
C ALA A 217 11.08 1.93 -22.72
N ASP A 218 10.00 2.10 -23.46
CA ASP A 218 9.76 3.34 -24.20
C ASP A 218 9.44 4.51 -23.24
N PRO A 219 9.41 5.79 -23.71
CA PRO A 219 9.17 6.93 -22.84
C PRO A 219 7.85 6.85 -22.05
N PHE A 220 6.79 6.34 -22.67
CA PHE A 220 5.48 6.20 -22.04
C PHE A 220 5.50 5.15 -20.92
N GLU A 221 6.05 3.97 -21.20
CA GLU A 221 6.19 2.90 -20.23
C GLU A 221 7.10 3.32 -19.06
N LYS A 222 8.14 4.10 -19.34
CA LYS A 222 9.05 4.62 -18.32
C LYS A 222 8.34 5.54 -17.31
N ASP A 223 7.49 6.45 -17.76
CA ASP A 223 6.75 7.36 -16.87
C ASP A 223 5.76 6.59 -15.97
N LEU A 224 5.18 5.52 -16.50
CA LEU A 224 4.29 4.62 -15.75
C LEU A 224 5.04 3.77 -14.72
N LEU A 225 6.21 3.26 -15.07
CA LEU A 225 7.08 2.54 -14.15
C LEU A 225 7.56 3.45 -13.02
N ASP A 226 7.91 4.71 -13.32
CA ASP A 226 8.30 5.70 -12.33
C ASP A 226 7.16 6.01 -11.35
N LEU A 227 5.92 6.14 -11.84
CA LEU A 227 4.72 6.24 -10.98
C LEU A 227 4.57 5.02 -10.06
N GLY A 228 4.84 3.83 -10.58
CA GLY A 228 4.86 2.59 -9.80
C GLY A 228 5.94 2.61 -8.71
N VAL A 229 7.16 3.04 -9.05
CA VAL A 229 8.29 3.17 -8.12
C VAL A 229 7.96 4.15 -6.99
N ASP A 230 7.34 5.29 -7.32
CA ASP A 230 6.90 6.28 -6.34
C ASP A 230 5.82 5.73 -5.41
N THR A 231 4.91 4.92 -5.93
CA THR A 231 3.90 4.24 -5.11
C THR A 231 4.53 3.23 -4.15
N VAL A 232 5.49 2.43 -4.63
CA VAL A 232 6.21 1.44 -3.82
C VAL A 232 7.06 2.11 -2.73
N TRP A 233 7.48 3.36 -2.92
CA TRP A 233 8.21 4.10 -1.89
C TRP A 233 7.43 4.24 -0.58
N LEU A 234 6.10 4.38 -0.64
CA LEU A 234 5.26 4.43 0.56
C LEU A 234 5.34 3.12 1.36
N PHE A 235 5.35 1.97 0.66
CA PHE A 235 5.55 0.66 1.28
C PHE A 235 6.92 0.54 1.93
N ILE A 236 7.98 0.93 1.23
CA ILE A 236 9.35 0.89 1.77
C ILE A 236 9.43 1.74 3.04
N ARG A 237 8.92 2.98 3.01
CA ARG A 237 8.92 3.88 4.17
C ARG A 237 8.22 3.27 5.37
N ASN A 238 7.00 2.74 5.19
CA ASN A 238 6.22 2.13 6.26
C ASN A 238 6.91 0.89 6.84
N TYR A 239 7.38 -0.01 5.97
CA TYR A 239 8.06 -1.23 6.41
C TYR A 239 9.40 -0.95 7.08
N LEU A 240 10.10 0.12 6.70
CA LEU A 240 11.32 0.57 7.37
C LEU A 240 11.01 1.05 8.79
N ILE A 241 9.96 1.88 8.98
CA ILE A 241 9.52 2.31 10.32
C ILE A 241 9.14 1.10 11.18
N LEU A 242 8.36 0.16 10.64
CA LEU A 242 7.95 -1.05 11.33
C LEU A 242 9.15 -1.96 11.67
N SER A 243 10.14 -2.04 10.78
CA SER A 243 11.38 -2.79 11.02
C SER A 243 12.16 -2.17 12.18
N LEU A 244 12.34 -0.84 12.17
CA LEU A 244 13.00 -0.13 13.27
C LEU A 244 12.28 -0.34 14.61
N LEU A 245 10.95 -0.29 14.60
CA LEU A 245 10.15 -0.56 15.80
C LEU A 245 10.33 -2.00 16.29
N GLY A 246 10.27 -2.99 15.40
CA GLY A 246 10.49 -4.40 15.74
C GLY A 246 11.89 -4.66 16.30
N PHE A 247 12.92 -4.08 15.70
CA PHE A 247 14.30 -4.16 16.20
C PHE A 247 14.49 -3.44 17.53
N ALA A 248 13.84 -2.29 17.75
CA ALA A 248 13.89 -1.59 19.02
C ALA A 248 13.30 -2.44 20.16
N VAL A 249 12.14 -3.08 19.92
CA VAL A 249 11.53 -4.01 20.89
C VAL A 249 12.45 -5.20 21.17
N LEU A 250 13.07 -5.77 20.14
CA LEU A 250 14.06 -6.84 20.29
C LEU A 250 15.26 -6.41 21.13
N ALA A 251 15.81 -5.21 20.86
CA ALA A 251 16.97 -4.69 21.58
C ALA A 251 16.65 -4.49 23.07
N VAL A 252 15.47 -3.94 23.39
CA VAL A 252 15.01 -3.78 24.77
C VAL A 252 14.82 -5.14 25.45
N ALA A 253 14.18 -6.10 24.77
CA ALA A 253 13.99 -7.45 25.31
C ALA A 253 15.33 -8.16 25.58
N ALA A 254 16.28 -8.05 24.65
CA ALA A 254 17.61 -8.63 24.78
C ALA A 254 18.39 -7.97 25.93
N PHE A 255 18.31 -6.64 26.07
CA PHE A 255 18.95 -5.91 27.16
C PHE A 255 18.45 -6.38 28.54
N PHE A 256 17.13 -6.51 28.71
CA PHE A 256 16.58 -7.02 29.98
C PHE A 256 16.95 -8.48 30.26
N ALA A 257 16.96 -9.34 29.23
CA ALA A 257 17.39 -10.72 29.38
C ALA A 257 18.87 -10.81 29.80
N TRP A 258 19.74 -10.00 29.20
CA TRP A 258 21.15 -9.90 29.54
C TRP A 258 21.39 -9.30 30.94
N TRP A 259 20.59 -8.30 31.32
CA TRP A 259 20.67 -7.69 32.65
C TRP A 259 20.29 -8.68 33.75
N ASP A 260 19.25 -9.48 33.53
CA ASP A 260 18.82 -10.52 34.46
C ASP A 260 19.86 -11.62 34.61
N SER A 261 20.51 -12.04 33.50
CA SER A 261 21.60 -13.03 33.56
C SER A 261 22.78 -12.53 34.37
N ARG A 262 23.12 -11.23 34.30
CA ARG A 262 24.18 -10.63 35.13
C ARG A 262 23.84 -10.58 36.62
N ARG A 263 22.56 -10.47 37.00
CA ARG A 263 22.15 -10.51 38.41
C ARG A 263 22.21 -11.93 38.97
N ALA A 264 21.87 -12.93 38.17
CA ALA A 264 21.91 -14.34 38.58
C ALA A 264 23.34 -14.85 38.86
N GLU A 265 24.36 -14.24 38.26
CA GLU A 265 25.77 -14.61 38.45
C GLU A 265 26.41 -14.01 39.72
N GLN A 266 25.73 -13.13 40.47
CA GLN A 266 26.24 -12.65 41.76
C GLN A 266 26.06 -13.74 42.83
N PRO A 267 27.15 -14.31 43.39
CA PRO A 267 27.05 -15.35 44.39
C PRO A 267 26.38 -14.79 45.65
N ALA A 268 25.32 -15.46 46.11
CA ALA A 268 24.70 -15.18 47.40
C ALA A 268 25.78 -15.27 48.49
N VAL A 269 26.15 -14.14 49.07
CA VAL A 269 27.02 -14.08 50.24
C VAL A 269 26.29 -14.85 51.34
N ARG A 270 26.72 -16.09 51.60
CA ARG A 270 26.19 -16.87 52.73
C ARG A 270 26.62 -16.13 54.01
N PRO A 271 25.68 -15.83 54.93
CA PRO A 271 26.07 -15.30 56.22
C PRO A 271 26.96 -16.35 56.91
N ILE A 272 28.15 -15.91 57.34
CA ILE A 272 29.09 -16.72 58.11
C ILE A 272 28.41 -17.02 59.45
N GLU A 273 28.07 -18.28 59.72
CA GLU A 273 27.64 -18.70 61.05
C GLU A 273 28.79 -18.47 62.04
N PRO A 274 28.55 -17.79 63.18
CA PRO A 274 29.58 -17.65 64.20
C PRO A 274 29.90 -19.02 64.80
N ALA A 275 31.19 -19.38 64.79
CA ALA A 275 31.69 -20.58 65.42
C ALA A 275 31.37 -20.57 66.92
N ALA A 276 30.73 -21.64 67.39
CA ALA A 276 30.43 -21.89 68.80
C ALA A 276 31.69 -22.33 69.57
#